data_AF-A0AAW3ZDH0-F1
#
_entry.id   AF-A0AAW3ZDH0-F1
#
_cell.length_a   1.000
_cell.length_b   1.000
_cell.length_c   1.000
_cell.angle_alpha   90.00
_cell.angle_beta   90.00
_cell.angle_gamma   90.00
#
_symmetry.space_group_name_H-M   'P 1'
#
loop_
_entity.id
_entity.type
_entity.pdbx_description
1 polymer ?
#
loop_
_entity_poly.entity_id
_entity_poly.type
_entity_poly.pdbx_seq_one_letter_code
_entity_poly.pdbx_strand_id
1 'polypeptide(L)'
;MAPDEQALRADLASARFLSGEDRNRWQFEQLQWPYLRIRVTARDGRQYTLRLNCSGFPTSPPTGTFWDSTANARLAFDSWPRGGERIQLAFKPEWKNGDALYIPCDRESLVGHDGWVTQYPQLVWNPAKGICHYLEVVHELLQSRDYVCAAA
;
A
#
# COMPACT_ATOMS: atom_id res chain seq x y z
N MET A 1 -15.73 8.12 -17.49
CA MET A 1 -14.57 7.71 -16.68
C MET A 1 -13.59 8.87 -16.68
N ALA A 2 -13.19 9.36 -15.50
CA ALA A 2 -12.21 10.45 -15.41
C ALA A 2 -10.83 9.97 -15.89
N PRO A 3 -9.96 10.86 -16.43
CA PRO A 3 -8.61 10.47 -16.87
C PRO A 3 -7.80 9.75 -15.79
N ASP A 4 -7.93 10.21 -14.54
CA ASP A 4 -7.26 9.62 -13.38
C ASP A 4 -7.67 8.16 -13.13
N GLU A 5 -8.98 7.90 -13.22
CA GLU A 5 -9.53 6.55 -13.07
C GLU A 5 -9.09 5.64 -14.22
N GLN A 6 -9.03 6.19 -15.44
CA GLN A 6 -8.55 5.47 -16.62
C GLN A 6 -7.08 5.06 -16.47
N ALA A 7 -6.24 5.97 -15.97
CA ALA A 7 -4.83 5.69 -15.72
C ALA A 7 -4.66 4.57 -14.68
N LEU A 8 -5.42 4.61 -13.58
CA LEU A 8 -5.36 3.54 -12.57
C LEU A 8 -5.82 2.19 -13.15
N ARG A 9 -6.89 2.18 -13.96
CA ARG A 9 -7.36 0.95 -14.60
C ARG A 9 -6.36 0.39 -15.61
N ALA A 10 -5.66 1.26 -16.34
CA ALA A 10 -4.59 0.83 -17.24
C ALA A 10 -3.44 0.16 -16.46
N ASP A 11 -3.08 0.71 -15.30
CA ASP A 11 -2.09 0.13 -14.41
C ASP A 11 -2.50 -1.25 -13.86
N LEU A 12 -3.77 -1.39 -13.42
CA LEU A 12 -4.32 -2.67 -12.96
C LEU A 12 -4.39 -3.73 -14.07
N ALA A 13 -4.46 -3.31 -15.33
CA ALA A 13 -4.40 -4.20 -16.49
C ALA A 13 -2.97 -4.44 -17.02
N SER A 14 -1.96 -3.80 -16.42
CA SER A 14 -0.58 -3.89 -16.90
C SER A 14 0.03 -5.26 -16.62
N ALA A 15 0.98 -5.69 -17.46
CA ALA A 15 1.72 -6.94 -17.26
C ALA A 15 2.45 -6.97 -15.91
N ARG A 16 2.89 -5.82 -15.39
CA ARG A 16 3.54 -5.73 -14.07
C ARG A 16 2.57 -6.06 -12.95
N PHE A 17 1.35 -5.51 -12.99
CA PHE A 17 0.32 -5.79 -11.99
C PHE A 17 -0.09 -7.26 -12.04
N LEU A 18 -0.42 -7.76 -13.23
CA LEU A 18 -0.84 -9.15 -13.46
C LEU A 18 0.26 -10.16 -13.05
N SER A 19 1.54 -9.85 -13.31
CA SER A 19 2.64 -10.70 -12.84
C SER A 19 2.76 -10.74 -11.31
N GLY A 20 2.39 -9.65 -10.63
CA GLY A 20 2.30 -9.64 -9.16
C GLY A 20 1.16 -10.52 -8.64
N GLU A 21 0.03 -10.54 -9.35
CA GLU A 21 -1.09 -11.45 -9.04
C GLU A 21 -0.71 -12.92 -9.25
N ASP A 22 -0.12 -13.25 -10.41
CA ASP A 22 0.33 -14.60 -10.73
C ASP A 22 1.33 -15.15 -9.70
N ARG A 23 2.20 -14.28 -9.17
CA ARG A 23 3.18 -14.62 -8.12
C ARG A 23 2.63 -14.56 -6.69
N ASN A 24 1.32 -14.36 -6.54
CA ASN A 24 0.64 -14.21 -5.25
C ASN A 24 1.25 -13.13 -4.34
N ARG A 25 1.82 -12.06 -4.91
CA ARG A 25 2.34 -10.92 -4.14
C ARG A 25 1.20 -10.04 -3.64
N TRP A 26 0.20 -9.88 -4.49
CA TRP A 26 -1.04 -9.19 -4.23
C TRP A 26 -2.17 -9.78 -5.08
N GLN A 27 -3.41 -9.37 -4.82
CA GLN A 27 -4.59 -9.74 -5.59
C GLN A 27 -5.55 -8.55 -5.64
N PHE A 28 -6.09 -8.24 -6.81
CA PHE A 28 -7.18 -7.28 -6.95
C PHE A 28 -8.39 -7.74 -6.14
N GLU A 29 -8.96 -6.81 -5.36
CA GLU A 29 -10.20 -7.07 -4.62
C GLU A 29 -11.36 -6.25 -5.19
N GLN A 30 -11.21 -4.93 -5.24
CA GLN A 30 -12.27 -4.06 -5.75
C GLN A 30 -11.75 -2.67 -6.10
N LEU A 31 -12.36 -2.05 -7.11
CA LEU A 31 -12.21 -0.63 -7.37
C LEU A 31 -13.57 0.05 -7.26
N GLN A 32 -13.74 0.89 -6.24
CA GLN A 32 -14.83 1.84 -6.10
C GLN A 32 -14.23 3.24 -6.13
N TRP A 33 -14.04 3.77 -7.34
CA TRP A 33 -13.31 5.03 -7.55
C TRP A 33 -13.76 6.14 -6.56
N PRO A 34 -12.83 6.82 -5.86
CA PRO A 34 -11.37 6.77 -6.00
C PRO A 34 -10.67 5.71 -5.11
N TYR A 35 -11.42 4.81 -4.47
CA TYR A 35 -10.87 3.84 -3.54
C TYR A 35 -10.59 2.48 -4.21
N LEU A 36 -9.33 2.09 -4.18
CA LEU A 36 -8.87 0.78 -4.60
C LEU A 36 -8.64 -0.12 -3.39
N ARG A 37 -9.14 -1.35 -3.44
CA ARG A 37 -8.84 -2.42 -2.46
C ARG A 37 -8.01 -3.51 -3.13
N ILE A 38 -6.88 -3.83 -2.51
CA ILE A 38 -5.93 -4.87 -2.95
C ILE A 38 -5.57 -5.71 -1.73
N ARG A 39 -5.58 -7.04 -1.85
CA ARG A 39 -4.99 -7.91 -0.84
C ARG A 39 -3.50 -8.05 -1.11
N VAL A 40 -2.66 -7.86 -0.10
CA VAL A 40 -1.20 -8.05 -0.19
C VAL A 40 -0.80 -9.21 0.70
N THR A 41 0.02 -10.12 0.18
CA THR A 41 0.43 -11.35 0.86
C THR A 41 1.71 -11.11 1.67
N ALA A 42 1.66 -11.46 2.95
CA ALA A 42 2.79 -11.45 3.87
C ALA A 42 3.60 -12.74 3.81
N ARG A 43 4.76 -12.75 4.48
CA ARG A 43 5.73 -13.85 4.41
C ARG A 43 5.17 -15.20 4.85
N ASP A 44 4.27 -15.21 5.81
CA ASP A 44 3.58 -16.41 6.32
C ASP A 44 2.36 -16.82 5.49
N GLY A 45 2.11 -16.14 4.36
CA GLY A 45 0.96 -16.39 3.49
C GLY A 45 -0.31 -15.65 3.92
N ARG A 46 -0.31 -14.95 5.07
CA ARG A 46 -1.45 -14.14 5.49
C ARG A 46 -1.68 -13.00 4.51
N GLN A 47 -2.93 -12.77 4.14
CA GLN A 47 -3.31 -11.65 3.29
C GLN A 47 -3.87 -10.49 4.12
N TYR A 48 -3.42 -9.28 3.80
CA TYR A 48 -3.93 -8.04 4.38
C TYR A 48 -4.57 -7.20 3.28
N THR A 49 -5.78 -6.70 3.49
CA THR A 49 -6.39 -5.76 2.54
C THR A 49 -5.83 -4.36 2.78
N LEU A 50 -5.25 -3.78 1.72
CA LEU A 50 -4.99 -2.36 1.63
C LEU A 50 -6.17 -1.67 0.97
N ARG A 51 -6.62 -0.56 1.57
CA ARG A 51 -7.50 0.41 0.91
C ARG A 51 -6.69 1.65 0.58
N LEU A 52 -6.61 1.98 -0.70
CA LEU A 52 -5.87 3.12 -1.23
C LEU A 52 -6.85 4.17 -1.75
N ASN A 53 -6.72 5.41 -1.30
CA ASN A 53 -7.36 6.57 -1.91
C ASN A 53 -6.49 7.07 -3.07
N CYS A 54 -6.97 6.90 -4.30
CA CYS A 54 -6.26 7.22 -5.54
C CYS A 54 -6.73 8.53 -6.20
N SER A 55 -7.36 9.46 -5.47
CA SER A 55 -7.72 10.76 -6.04
C SER A 55 -6.49 11.53 -6.54
N GLY A 56 -6.53 12.01 -7.79
CA GLY A 56 -5.42 12.72 -8.43
C GLY A 56 -4.36 11.81 -9.07
N PHE A 57 -4.62 10.50 -9.14
CA PHE A 57 -3.73 9.52 -9.77
C PHE A 57 -3.55 9.81 -11.28
N PRO A 58 -2.36 9.58 -11.87
CA PRO A 58 -1.10 9.13 -11.24
C PRO A 58 -0.24 10.29 -10.72
N THR A 59 -0.62 11.54 -11.01
CA THR A 59 0.15 12.74 -10.64
C THR A 59 0.36 12.84 -9.12
N SER A 60 -0.70 12.58 -8.36
CA SER A 60 -0.64 12.50 -6.89
C SER A 60 -0.46 11.04 -6.45
N PRO A 61 0.35 10.79 -5.41
CA PRO A 61 0.44 9.46 -4.82
C PRO A 61 -0.89 9.05 -4.19
N PRO A 62 -1.17 7.75 -4.09
CA PRO A 62 -2.22 7.25 -3.22
C PRO A 62 -1.95 7.53 -1.74
N THR A 63 -3.00 7.46 -0.92
CA THR A 63 -2.91 7.33 0.53
C THR A 63 -3.48 5.98 0.94
N GLY A 64 -2.75 5.16 1.68
CA GLY A 64 -3.17 3.80 2.03
C GLY A 64 -3.42 3.56 3.49
N THR A 65 -4.33 2.63 3.79
CA THR A 65 -4.55 2.09 5.13
C THR A 65 -4.87 0.59 5.06
N PHE A 66 -4.67 -0.14 6.16
CA PHE A 66 -5.18 -1.51 6.26
C PHE A 66 -6.68 -1.52 6.53
N TRP A 67 -7.38 -2.42 5.86
CA TRP A 67 -8.84 -2.44 5.80
C TRP A 67 -9.39 -3.80 6.20
N ASP A 68 -10.52 -3.80 6.89
CA ASP A 68 -11.37 -4.97 7.06
C ASP A 68 -12.46 -4.94 5.98
N SER A 69 -12.34 -5.82 5.00
CA SER A 69 -13.28 -5.91 3.88
C SER A 69 -14.66 -6.42 4.28
N THR A 70 -14.77 -7.18 5.38
CA THR A 70 -16.03 -7.72 5.89
C THR A 70 -16.79 -6.66 6.69
N ALA A 71 -16.11 -6.00 7.61
CA ALA A 71 -16.69 -4.89 8.38
C ALA A 71 -16.84 -3.59 7.55
N ASN A 72 -16.17 -3.54 6.39
CA ASN A 72 -16.02 -2.36 5.55
C ASN A 72 -15.57 -1.12 6.38
N ALA A 73 -14.52 -1.33 7.17
CA ALA A 73 -13.97 -0.34 8.07
C ALA A 73 -12.43 -0.44 8.08
N ARG A 74 -11.77 0.56 8.67
CA ARG A 74 -10.33 0.46 8.94
C ARG A 74 -10.06 -0.76 9.81
N LEU A 75 -8.99 -1.47 9.50
CA LEU A 75 -8.56 -2.60 10.29
C LEU A 75 -8.21 -2.13 11.70
N ALA A 76 -8.67 -2.86 12.72
CA ALA A 76 -8.38 -2.56 14.12
C ALA A 76 -6.85 -2.55 14.34
N PHE A 77 -6.35 -1.62 15.17
CA PHE A 77 -4.91 -1.36 15.32
C PHE A 77 -4.11 -2.57 15.83
N ASP A 78 -4.73 -3.42 16.64
CA ASP A 78 -4.17 -4.68 17.11
C ASP A 78 -4.00 -5.73 15.99
N SER A 79 -4.79 -5.59 14.93
CA SER A 79 -4.80 -6.48 13.77
C SER A 79 -3.87 -6.03 12.63
N TRP A 80 -3.26 -4.84 12.73
CA TRP A 80 -2.25 -4.38 11.77
C TRP A 80 -1.04 -5.32 11.75
N PRO A 81 -0.32 -5.43 10.62
CA PRO A 81 0.92 -6.19 10.57
C PRO A 81 1.93 -5.68 11.60
N ARG A 82 2.56 -6.60 12.32
CA ARG A 82 3.57 -6.29 13.35
C ARG A 82 4.95 -6.76 12.93
N GLY A 83 5.97 -6.17 13.53
CA GLY A 83 7.35 -6.50 13.21
C GLY A 83 8.37 -5.74 14.05
N GLY A 84 9.63 -5.81 13.62
CA GLY A 84 10.74 -4.99 14.13
C GLY A 84 10.58 -3.51 13.79
N GLU A 85 11.61 -2.72 14.11
CA GLU A 85 11.59 -1.25 14.04
C GLU A 85 11.11 -0.71 12.69
N ARG A 86 11.60 -1.26 11.57
CA ARG A 86 11.20 -0.82 10.22
C ARG A 86 9.70 -1.00 9.96
N ILE A 87 9.12 -2.11 10.42
CA ILE A 87 7.69 -2.39 10.26
C ILE A 87 6.88 -1.50 11.19
N GLN A 88 7.31 -1.30 12.43
CA GLN A 88 6.62 -0.42 13.39
C GLN A 88 6.64 1.04 12.95
N LEU A 89 7.71 1.48 12.29
CA LEU A 89 7.78 2.81 11.70
C LEU A 89 6.82 2.94 10.52
N ALA A 90 6.84 1.99 9.57
CA ALA A 90 6.03 2.07 8.36
C ALA A 90 4.53 1.83 8.60
N PHE A 91 4.19 0.87 9.45
CA PHE A 91 2.82 0.46 9.79
C PHE A 91 2.49 0.90 11.21
N LYS A 92 2.38 2.23 11.39
CA LYS A 92 2.14 2.89 12.67
C LYS A 92 0.68 3.30 12.81
N PRO A 93 -0.22 2.44 13.32
CA PRO A 93 -1.66 2.71 13.34
C PRO A 93 -2.05 3.93 14.17
N GLU A 94 -1.26 4.31 15.18
CA GLU A 94 -1.55 5.48 16.01
C GLU A 94 -1.22 6.80 15.30
N TRP A 95 -0.41 6.76 14.23
CA TRP A 95 -0.08 7.93 13.44
C TRP A 95 -1.21 8.27 12.47
N LYS A 96 -1.63 9.54 12.45
CA LYS A 96 -2.85 10.01 11.75
C LYS A 96 -4.06 9.10 11.96
N ASN A 97 -4.21 8.49 13.14
CA ASN A 97 -5.32 7.58 13.45
C ASN A 97 -5.49 6.42 12.45
N GLY A 98 -4.37 5.97 11.86
CA GLY A 98 -4.33 4.85 10.92
C GLY A 98 -4.86 5.19 9.54
N ASP A 99 -5.04 6.47 9.20
CA ASP A 99 -5.54 6.90 7.89
C ASP A 99 -4.50 6.83 6.76
N ALA A 100 -3.22 6.64 7.11
CA ALA A 100 -2.11 6.62 6.16
C ALA A 100 -1.01 5.65 6.63
N LEU A 101 -0.28 5.08 5.66
CA LEU A 101 0.94 4.32 5.95
C LEU A 101 2.12 5.28 5.98
N TYR A 102 3.01 5.14 6.96
CA TYR A 102 4.18 6.00 7.11
C TYR A 102 5.32 5.58 6.18
N ILE A 103 5.10 5.68 4.86
CA ILE A 103 6.04 5.29 3.81
C ILE A 103 6.23 6.42 2.78
N PRO A 104 7.41 6.53 2.12
CA PRO A 104 7.69 7.69 1.26
C PRO A 104 6.83 7.83 0.00
N CYS A 105 6.18 6.75 -0.46
CA CYS A 105 5.24 6.81 -1.58
C CYS A 105 3.79 7.11 -1.17
N ASP A 106 3.51 7.30 0.12
CA ASP A 106 2.18 7.72 0.57
C ASP A 106 2.09 9.25 0.58
N ARG A 107 1.02 9.78 -0.03
CA ARG A 107 0.78 11.22 -0.15
C ARG A 107 0.73 11.94 1.19
N GLU A 108 0.11 11.36 2.21
CA GLU A 108 -0.01 12.00 3.52
C GLU A 108 1.28 11.97 4.31
N SER A 109 2.10 10.93 4.10
CA SER A 109 3.37 10.72 4.79
C SER A 109 4.49 11.55 4.21
N LEU A 110 4.49 11.79 2.90
CA LEU A 110 5.49 12.63 2.26
C LEU A 110 5.39 14.11 2.70
N VAL A 111 4.20 14.59 3.08
CA VAL A 111 4.01 15.96 3.57
C VAL A 111 4.84 16.21 4.83
N GLY A 112 5.72 17.21 4.77
CA GLY A 112 6.63 17.55 5.87
C GLY A 112 7.90 16.70 5.93
N HIS A 113 8.11 15.79 4.97
CA HIS A 113 9.30 14.93 4.87
C HIS A 113 10.09 15.20 3.58
N ASP A 114 10.36 16.47 3.27
CA ASP A 114 11.07 16.88 2.05
C ASP A 114 12.45 16.18 1.91
N GLY A 115 13.10 15.88 3.04
CA GLY A 115 14.36 15.13 3.08
C GLY A 115 14.27 13.71 2.51
N TRP A 116 13.10 13.07 2.50
CA TRP A 116 12.93 11.71 1.96
C TRP A 116 13.18 11.64 0.46
N VAL A 117 12.97 12.74 -0.28
CA VAL A 117 13.27 12.82 -1.71
C VAL A 117 14.77 12.59 -1.97
N THR A 118 15.63 13.04 -1.06
CA THR A 118 17.09 12.85 -1.17
C THR A 118 17.57 11.57 -0.49
N GLN A 119 16.99 11.21 0.67
CA GLN A 119 17.41 10.06 1.46
C GLN A 119 16.94 8.72 0.89
N TYR A 120 15.73 8.69 0.33
CA TYR A 120 15.06 7.48 -0.15
C TYR A 120 14.40 7.70 -1.52
N PRO A 121 15.14 8.20 -2.54
CA PRO A 121 14.57 8.52 -3.85
C PRO A 121 13.88 7.33 -4.52
N GLN A 122 14.34 6.11 -4.23
CA GLN A 122 13.76 4.87 -4.75
C GLN A 122 12.40 4.54 -4.14
N LEU A 123 12.06 5.07 -2.96
CA LEU A 123 10.80 4.83 -2.25
C LEU A 123 9.76 5.92 -2.48
N VAL A 124 10.18 7.15 -2.84
CA VAL A 124 9.26 8.24 -3.16
C VAL A 124 8.38 7.88 -4.37
N TRP A 125 7.14 8.37 -4.38
CA TRP A 125 6.18 8.10 -5.44
C TRP A 125 6.74 8.44 -6.82
N ASN A 126 6.63 7.50 -7.75
CA ASN A 126 7.00 7.69 -9.14
C ASN A 126 5.79 7.35 -10.04
N PRO A 127 5.11 8.36 -10.62
CA PRO A 127 3.97 8.15 -11.50
C PRO A 127 4.22 7.17 -12.66
N ALA A 128 5.46 7.10 -13.17
CA ALA A 128 5.81 6.20 -14.27
C ALA A 128 5.88 4.71 -13.85
N LYS A 129 6.05 4.41 -12.55
CA LYS A 129 5.99 3.04 -12.04
C LYS A 129 4.56 2.62 -11.69
N GLY A 130 3.66 3.58 -11.54
CA GLY A 130 2.25 3.32 -11.33
C GLY A 130 1.94 2.71 -9.96
N ILE A 131 0.72 2.19 -9.81
CA ILE A 131 0.21 1.64 -8.54
C ILE A 131 1.09 0.50 -7.99
N CYS A 132 1.74 -0.26 -8.87
CA CYS A 132 2.64 -1.35 -8.50
C CYS A 132 3.79 -0.87 -7.61
N HIS A 133 4.27 0.38 -7.75
CA HIS A 133 5.30 0.93 -6.87
C HIS A 133 4.88 0.93 -5.41
N TYR A 134 3.65 1.39 -5.13
CA TYR A 134 3.12 1.41 -3.76
C TYR A 134 2.96 -0.02 -3.21
N LEU A 135 2.42 -0.93 -4.04
CA LEU A 135 2.18 -2.32 -3.63
C LEU A 135 3.50 -3.07 -3.38
N GLU A 136 4.54 -2.81 -4.17
CA GLU A 136 5.87 -3.39 -3.98
C GLU A 136 6.48 -2.95 -2.65
N VAL A 137 6.41 -1.65 -2.30
CA VAL A 137 6.93 -1.16 -1.02
C VAL A 137 6.23 -1.84 0.16
N VAL A 138 4.90 -1.97 0.12
CA VAL A 138 4.17 -2.65 1.20
C VAL A 138 4.46 -4.15 1.23
N HIS A 139 4.51 -4.79 0.06
CA HIS A 139 4.82 -6.22 -0.03
C HIS A 139 6.25 -6.52 0.47
N GLU A 140 7.26 -5.73 0.11
CA GLU A 140 8.63 -5.90 0.58
C GLU A 140 8.75 -5.78 2.11
N LEU A 141 8.00 -4.86 2.73
CA LEU A 141 7.89 -4.76 4.18
C LEU A 141 7.30 -6.06 4.77
N LEU A 142 6.17 -6.53 4.24
CA LEU A 142 5.50 -7.75 4.70
C LEU A 142 6.27 -9.05 4.42
N GLN A 143 7.20 -9.03 3.46
CA GLN A 143 8.10 -10.14 3.15
C GLN A 143 9.43 -10.07 3.92
N SER A 144 9.72 -8.94 4.57
CA SER A 144 10.96 -8.74 5.30
C SER A 144 11.10 -9.71 6.47
N ARG A 145 12.34 -9.95 6.91
CA ARG A 145 12.60 -10.75 8.13
C ARG A 145 12.13 -10.05 9.40
N ASP A 146 11.90 -8.74 9.34
CA ASP A 146 11.40 -7.95 10.45
C ASP A 146 9.89 -8.17 10.66
N TYR A 147 9.15 -8.67 9.67
CA TYR A 147 7.74 -9.04 9.84
C TYR A 147 7.60 -10.22 10.81
N VAL A 148 6.71 -10.07 11.80
CA VAL A 148 6.38 -11.14 12.74
C VAL A 148 5.27 -11.99 12.14
N CYS A 149 5.62 -13.20 11.72
CA CYS A 149 4.67 -14.21 11.28
C CYS A 149 3.74 -14.60 12.43
N ALA A 150 2.48 -14.90 12.11
CA ALA A 150 1.60 -15.57 13.07
C ALA A 150 2.19 -16.94 13.45
N ALA A 151 1.93 -17.40 14.67
CA ALA A 151 2.25 -18.78 15.04
C ALA A 151 1.44 -19.72 14.12
N ALA A 152 2.12 -20.74 13.60
CA ALA A 152 1.52 -21.77 12.74
C ALA A 152 0.53 -22.65 13.51
#